data_AF-A0A4Q3VP09-F1
#
_entry.id   AF-A0A4Q3VP09-F1
#
_cell.length_a   1.000
_cell.length_b   1.000
_cell.length_c   1.000
_cell.angle_alpha   90.00
_cell.angle_beta   90.00
_cell.angle_gamma   90.00
#
_symmetry.space_group_name_H-M   'P 1'
#
loop_
_entity.id
_entity.type
_entity.pdbx_description
1 polymer ?
#
loop_
_entity_poly.entity_id
_entity_poly.type
_entity_poly.pdbx_seq_one_letter_code
_entity_poly.pdbx_strand_id
1 'polypeptide(L)'
;MNLPRAIVLAGLAGCAVAASAQRLESNSFVRKPVNSRAELLKHFDNDPVVRARYAKHFGASEAAVRDMFSELKTEELKASGRYLVYNYQPDGRIGSRRLFYTRSEKVLTDASGRPVLRLACGNPMVAGFYLPKPPTLVSRTPIVGIPMDEEAELTIIETIEPSAYIETDLAYFVPSEEAAQPLVPTAQLVP
;
A
#
# COMPACT_ATOMS: atom_id res chain seq x y z
N MET A 1 -71.21 13.28 -31.90
CA MET A 1 -70.36 12.13 -32.29
C MET A 1 -69.11 12.18 -31.43
N ASN A 2 -68.92 11.15 -30.59
CA ASN A 2 -67.79 10.99 -29.68
C ASN A 2 -66.63 10.31 -30.41
N LEU A 3 -65.39 10.77 -30.20
CA LEU A 3 -64.21 9.91 -30.25
C LEU A 3 -63.11 10.41 -29.27
N PRO A 4 -62.41 9.52 -28.54
CA PRO A 4 -61.62 9.88 -27.35
C PRO A 4 -60.10 9.62 -27.52
N ARG A 5 -59.36 9.80 -26.40
CA ARG A 5 -58.02 9.23 -26.09
C ARG A 5 -56.83 9.93 -26.74
N ALA A 6 -55.68 10.10 -26.10
CA ALA A 6 -55.21 9.87 -24.74
C ALA A 6 -53.88 10.65 -24.64
N ILE A 7 -53.68 11.41 -23.57
CA ILE A 7 -52.39 12.05 -23.29
C ILE A 7 -51.49 10.96 -22.69
N VAL A 8 -50.57 10.43 -23.49
CA VAL A 8 -49.51 9.54 -23.01
C VAL A 8 -48.42 10.41 -22.39
N LEU A 9 -48.49 10.60 -21.08
CA LEU A 9 -47.38 11.12 -20.27
C LEU A 9 -46.37 9.97 -20.07
N ALA A 10 -45.36 9.91 -20.93
CA ALA A 10 -44.21 9.03 -20.76
C ALA A 10 -43.34 9.56 -19.61
N GLY A 11 -43.43 8.89 -18.46
CA GLY A 11 -42.59 9.16 -17.29
C GLY A 11 -41.14 8.77 -17.55
N LEU A 12 -40.25 9.76 -17.59
CA LEU A 12 -38.80 9.54 -17.60
C LEU A 12 -38.33 9.32 -16.16
N ALA A 13 -38.35 8.07 -15.70
CA ALA A 13 -37.75 7.68 -14.43
C ALA A 13 -36.21 7.69 -14.58
N GLY A 14 -35.58 8.80 -14.18
CA GLY A 14 -34.13 8.93 -14.11
C GLY A 14 -33.58 8.11 -12.94
N CYS A 15 -32.91 7.00 -13.22
CA CYS A 15 -32.08 6.30 -12.24
C CYS A 15 -30.86 7.16 -11.89
N ALA A 16 -30.95 7.95 -10.82
CA ALA A 16 -29.80 8.60 -10.22
C ALA A 16 -28.92 7.52 -9.57
N VAL A 17 -27.85 7.11 -10.26
CA VAL A 17 -26.81 6.27 -9.67
C VAL A 17 -26.04 7.14 -8.68
N ALA A 18 -26.41 7.05 -7.40
CA ALA A 18 -25.66 7.70 -6.33
C ALA A 18 -24.28 7.03 -6.23
N ALA A 19 -23.24 7.68 -6.78
CA ALA A 19 -21.87 7.30 -6.54
C ALA A 19 -21.56 7.52 -5.05
N SER A 20 -21.41 6.44 -4.29
CA SER A 20 -20.96 6.52 -2.90
C SER A 20 -19.53 7.07 -2.89
N ALA A 21 -19.35 8.28 -2.37
CA ALA A 21 -18.03 8.86 -2.16
C ALA A 21 -17.32 8.05 -1.07
N GLN A 22 -16.44 7.13 -1.47
CA GLN A 22 -15.64 6.34 -0.56
C GLN A 22 -14.78 7.28 0.29
N ARG A 23 -14.92 7.26 1.62
CA ARG A 23 -14.23 8.22 2.49
C ARG A 23 -12.74 7.89 2.53
N LEU A 24 -11.90 8.83 2.13
CA LEU A 24 -10.45 8.68 2.22
C LEU A 24 -10.05 8.63 3.70
N GLU A 25 -9.29 7.61 4.08
CA GLU A 25 -8.75 7.50 5.43
C GLU A 25 -7.68 8.57 5.69
N SER A 26 -7.55 9.00 6.93
CA SER A 26 -6.48 9.90 7.34
C SER A 26 -5.12 9.27 7.06
N ASN A 27 -4.15 10.09 6.66
CA ASN A 27 -2.77 9.68 6.40
C ASN A 27 -2.64 8.64 5.27
N SER A 28 -3.54 8.71 4.29
CA SER A 28 -3.48 7.91 3.09
C SER A 28 -2.32 8.32 2.17
N PHE A 29 -1.74 7.34 1.48
CA PHE A 29 -0.72 7.57 0.46
C PHE A 29 -1.27 8.31 -0.76
N VAL A 30 -2.49 7.99 -1.19
CA VAL A 30 -3.20 8.71 -2.24
C VAL A 30 -3.93 9.93 -1.65
N ARG A 31 -4.20 10.94 -2.48
CA ARG A 31 -4.96 12.14 -2.06
C ARG A 31 -6.44 12.09 -2.40
N LYS A 32 -6.87 11.05 -3.11
CA LYS A 32 -8.26 10.77 -3.48
C LYS A 32 -8.49 9.26 -3.43
N PRO A 33 -9.70 8.79 -3.11
CA PRO A 33 -10.03 7.37 -3.15
C PRO A 33 -9.73 6.75 -4.52
N VAL A 34 -9.30 5.49 -4.52
CA VAL A 34 -9.08 4.70 -5.74
C VAL A 34 -9.84 3.39 -5.64
N ASN A 35 -10.53 3.03 -6.71
CA ASN A 35 -11.42 1.87 -6.79
C ASN A 35 -10.89 0.81 -7.76
N SER A 36 -9.78 1.09 -8.44
CA SER A 36 -9.13 0.16 -9.36
C SER A 36 -7.63 0.41 -9.46
N ARG A 37 -6.88 -0.59 -9.94
CA ARG A 37 -5.47 -0.45 -10.29
C ARG A 37 -5.22 0.67 -11.31
N ALA A 38 -6.12 0.80 -12.30
CA ALA A 38 -5.99 1.83 -13.34
C ALA A 38 -6.12 3.25 -12.74
N GLU A 39 -7.03 3.44 -11.79
CA GLU A 39 -7.16 4.71 -11.06
C GLU A 39 -5.94 5.00 -10.17
N LEU A 40 -5.38 3.97 -9.51
CA LEU A 40 -4.14 4.11 -8.77
C LEU A 40 -2.98 4.55 -9.68
N LEU A 41 -2.78 3.88 -10.82
CA LEU A 41 -1.76 4.25 -11.79
C LEU A 41 -1.98 5.67 -12.33
N LYS A 42 -3.23 6.04 -12.61
CA LYS A 42 -3.57 7.41 -13.01
C LYS A 42 -3.22 8.43 -11.92
N HIS A 43 -3.50 8.13 -10.65
CA HIS A 43 -3.12 9.01 -9.54
C HIS A 43 -1.60 9.09 -9.40
N PHE A 44 -0.91 7.96 -9.49
CA PHE A 44 0.55 7.93 -9.47
C PHE A 44 1.12 8.80 -10.60
N ASP A 45 0.67 8.61 -11.83
CA ASP A 45 1.21 9.32 -12.99
C ASP A 45 0.95 10.84 -12.95
N ASN A 46 -0.19 11.27 -12.41
CA ASN A 46 -0.61 12.68 -12.42
C ASN A 46 -0.29 13.46 -11.13
N ASP A 47 0.12 12.79 -10.05
CA ASP A 47 0.28 13.43 -8.75
C ASP A 47 1.70 13.24 -8.18
N PRO A 48 2.58 14.26 -8.27
CA PRO A 48 3.96 14.14 -7.83
C PRO A 48 4.09 13.88 -6.33
N VAL A 49 3.11 14.32 -5.51
CA VAL A 49 3.12 14.04 -4.07
C VAL A 49 2.88 12.56 -3.82
N VAL A 50 1.97 11.95 -4.58
CA VAL A 50 1.68 10.51 -4.46
C VAL A 50 2.88 9.69 -4.92
N ARG A 51 3.54 10.06 -6.02
CA ARG A 51 4.78 9.39 -6.47
C ARG A 51 5.86 9.43 -5.41
N ALA A 52 6.16 10.61 -4.88
CA ALA A 52 7.19 10.80 -3.87
C ALA A 52 6.92 9.99 -2.59
N ARG A 53 5.65 9.91 -2.15
CA ARG A 53 5.26 9.10 -0.99
C ARG A 53 5.56 7.62 -1.20
N TYR A 54 5.14 7.06 -2.34
CA TYR A 54 5.38 5.66 -2.63
C TYR A 54 6.86 5.37 -2.90
N ALA A 55 7.57 6.22 -3.64
CA ALA A 55 9.02 6.08 -3.83
C ALA A 55 9.76 6.06 -2.49
N LYS A 56 9.39 6.95 -1.57
CA LYS A 56 9.93 6.97 -0.20
C LYS A 56 9.61 5.70 0.58
N HIS A 57 8.37 5.20 0.50
CA HIS A 57 7.98 3.98 1.19
C HIS A 57 8.72 2.76 0.67
N PHE A 58 8.76 2.60 -0.66
CA PHE A 58 9.37 1.44 -1.29
C PHE A 58 10.90 1.55 -1.45
N GLY A 59 11.50 2.67 -1.08
CA GLY A 59 12.94 2.90 -1.25
C GLY A 59 13.42 2.71 -2.70
N ALA A 60 12.53 2.96 -3.67
CA ALA A 60 12.72 2.64 -5.07
C ALA A 60 12.45 3.86 -5.97
N SER A 61 12.94 3.82 -7.21
CA SER A 61 12.67 4.88 -8.18
C SER A 61 11.17 4.93 -8.52
N GLU A 62 10.67 6.11 -8.89
CA GLU A 62 9.26 6.27 -9.29
C GLU A 62 8.87 5.33 -10.43
N ALA A 63 9.78 5.10 -11.39
CA ALA A 63 9.58 4.15 -12.47
C ALA A 63 9.41 2.71 -11.97
N ALA A 64 10.29 2.25 -11.07
CA ALA A 64 10.21 0.90 -10.52
C ALA A 64 8.92 0.68 -9.71
N VAL A 65 8.48 1.68 -8.93
CA VAL A 65 7.21 1.63 -8.21
C VAL A 65 6.03 1.57 -9.17
N ARG A 66 6.07 2.36 -10.24
CA ARG A 66 5.04 2.35 -11.28
C ARG A 66 4.93 1.00 -11.96
N ASP A 67 6.06 0.41 -12.33
CA ASP A 67 6.13 -0.90 -12.97
C ASP A 67 5.57 -1.98 -12.05
N MET A 68 5.98 -1.97 -10.78
CA MET A 68 5.39 -2.83 -9.74
C MET A 68 3.86 -2.68 -9.66
N PHE A 69 3.34 -1.45 -9.61
CA PHE A 69 1.89 -1.23 -9.58
C PHE A 69 1.17 -1.75 -10.82
N SER A 70 1.84 -1.78 -11.97
CA SER A 70 1.29 -2.32 -13.22
C SER A 70 1.12 -3.84 -13.20
N GLU A 71 1.91 -4.54 -12.38
CA GLU A 71 1.87 -6.00 -12.24
C GLU A 71 0.85 -6.46 -11.21
N LEU A 72 0.45 -5.59 -10.28
CA LEU A 72 -0.52 -5.96 -9.23
C LEU A 72 -1.88 -6.33 -9.82
N LYS A 73 -2.61 -7.20 -9.12
CA LYS A 73 -3.95 -7.64 -9.50
C LYS A 73 -4.96 -7.16 -8.48
N THR A 74 -6.14 -6.74 -8.94
CA THR A 74 -7.25 -6.44 -8.04
C THR A 74 -7.90 -7.72 -7.59
N GLU A 75 -7.83 -7.99 -6.29
CA GLU A 75 -8.38 -9.18 -5.66
C GLU A 75 -9.07 -8.80 -4.35
N GLU A 76 -9.76 -9.77 -3.77
CA GLU A 76 -10.38 -9.67 -2.46
C GLU A 76 -9.56 -10.44 -1.41
N LEU A 77 -9.55 -9.94 -0.18
CA LEU A 77 -8.91 -10.66 0.92
C LEU A 77 -9.58 -12.03 1.13
N LYS A 78 -8.77 -13.09 1.08
CA LYS A 78 -9.20 -14.49 1.23
C LYS A 78 -9.65 -14.83 2.65
N ALA A 79 -9.14 -14.11 3.65
CA ALA A 79 -9.46 -14.32 5.06
C ALA A 79 -9.53 -12.99 5.82
N SER A 80 -10.42 -12.93 6.82
CA SER A 80 -10.42 -11.86 7.83
C SER A 80 -9.19 -12.00 8.72
N GLY A 81 -8.61 -10.87 9.15
CA GLY A 81 -7.41 -10.92 9.99
C GLY A 81 -6.83 -9.54 10.29
N ARG A 82 -5.74 -9.53 11.06
CA ARG A 82 -4.96 -8.30 11.31
C ARG A 82 -3.86 -8.15 10.28
N TYR A 83 -3.90 -7.06 9.54
CA TYR A 83 -2.92 -6.73 8.53
C TYR A 83 -2.09 -5.53 8.97
N LEU A 84 -0.81 -5.55 8.62
CA LEU A 84 0.03 -4.37 8.74
C LEU A 84 -0.35 -3.40 7.63
N VAL A 85 -0.55 -2.13 7.99
CA VAL A 85 -0.91 -1.06 7.05
C VAL A 85 -0.01 0.13 7.32
N TYR A 86 0.57 0.66 6.26
CA TYR A 86 1.43 1.82 6.32
C TYR A 86 0.64 3.08 5.98
N ASN A 87 0.95 4.15 6.69
CA ASN A 87 0.28 5.44 6.56
C ASN A 87 1.32 6.57 6.54
N TYR A 88 1.06 7.57 5.71
CA TYR A 88 1.94 8.70 5.50
C TYR A 88 1.55 9.86 6.40
N GLN A 89 2.42 10.19 7.36
CA GLN A 89 2.16 11.21 8.36
C GLN A 89 2.37 12.63 7.77
N PRO A 90 1.73 13.67 8.34
CA PRO A 90 1.89 15.05 7.87
C PRO A 90 3.33 15.58 7.94
N ASP A 91 4.13 15.10 8.88
CA ASP A 91 5.55 15.41 9.05
C ASP A 91 6.46 14.65 8.05
N GLY A 92 5.87 13.88 7.14
CA GLY A 92 6.57 13.09 6.14
C GLY A 92 7.08 11.74 6.65
N ARG A 93 6.86 11.38 7.92
CA ARG A 93 7.21 10.04 8.42
C ARG A 93 6.25 8.99 7.88
N ILE A 94 6.75 7.76 7.75
CA ILE A 94 5.91 6.60 7.44
C ILE A 94 5.68 5.86 8.75
N GLY A 95 4.42 5.79 9.17
CA GLY A 95 4.00 4.98 10.31
C GLY A 95 3.38 3.67 9.85
N SER A 96 3.23 2.72 10.77
CA SER A 96 2.51 1.47 10.51
C SER A 96 1.50 1.18 11.61
N ARG A 97 0.39 0.55 11.26
CA ARG A 97 -0.67 0.13 12.20
C ARG A 97 -1.11 -1.28 11.85
N ARG A 98 -1.47 -2.07 12.88
CA ARG A 98 -2.11 -3.39 12.68
C ARG A 98 -3.62 -3.22 12.73
N LEU A 99 -4.27 -3.20 11.57
CA LEU A 99 -5.71 -3.02 11.44
C LEU A 99 -6.39 -4.36 11.14
N PHE A 100 -7.60 -4.54 11.66
CA PHE A 100 -8.42 -5.70 11.33
C PHE A 100 -9.20 -5.42 10.04
N TYR A 101 -9.10 -6.33 9.08
CA TYR A 101 -9.91 -6.31 7.86
C TYR A 101 -10.70 -7.61 7.74
N THR A 102 -11.90 -7.49 7.19
CA THR A 102 -12.74 -8.65 6.90
C THR A 102 -12.33 -9.30 5.59
N ARG A 103 -12.68 -10.57 5.43
CA ARG A 103 -12.76 -11.22 4.11
C ARG A 103 -13.52 -10.31 3.15
N SER A 104 -13.20 -10.39 1.86
CA SER A 104 -13.85 -9.60 0.79
C SER A 104 -13.48 -8.11 0.72
N GLU A 105 -12.57 -7.62 1.57
CA GLU A 105 -11.98 -6.29 1.39
C GLU A 105 -11.14 -6.26 0.10
N LYS A 106 -11.30 -5.21 -0.72
CA LYS A 106 -10.59 -5.08 -1.99
C LYS A 106 -9.14 -4.63 -1.78
N VAL A 107 -8.22 -5.38 -2.36
CA VAL A 107 -6.77 -5.16 -2.27
C VAL A 107 -6.13 -5.29 -3.66
N LEU A 108 -4.90 -4.79 -3.76
CA LEU A 108 -4.01 -5.08 -4.87
C LEU A 108 -2.99 -6.11 -4.40
N THR A 109 -2.97 -7.27 -5.05
CA THR A 109 -2.11 -8.40 -4.71
C THR A 109 -1.01 -8.59 -5.76
N ASP A 110 0.06 -9.24 -5.34
CA ASP A 110 1.12 -9.65 -6.26
C ASP A 110 0.84 -10.97 -6.97
N ALA A 111 1.78 -11.43 -7.80
CA ALA A 111 1.67 -12.70 -8.49
C ALA A 111 1.51 -13.91 -7.55
N SER A 112 1.97 -13.80 -6.30
CA SER A 112 1.83 -14.82 -5.26
C SER A 112 0.52 -14.70 -4.46
N GLY A 113 -0.32 -13.70 -4.77
CA GLY A 113 -1.57 -13.43 -4.06
C GLY A 113 -1.38 -12.75 -2.69
N ARG A 114 -0.19 -12.21 -2.41
CA ARG A 114 0.05 -11.44 -1.18
C ARG A 114 -0.53 -10.03 -1.34
N PRO A 115 -1.29 -9.50 -0.36
CA PRO A 115 -1.81 -8.14 -0.42
C PRO A 115 -0.68 -7.12 -0.27
N VAL A 116 -0.50 -6.28 -1.29
CA VAL A 116 0.54 -5.24 -1.36
C VAL A 116 -0.03 -3.87 -1.02
N LEU A 117 -1.23 -3.55 -1.51
CA LEU A 117 -1.92 -2.30 -1.21
C LEU A 117 -3.38 -2.58 -0.87
N ARG A 118 -3.95 -1.78 0.03
CA ARG A 118 -5.40 -1.71 0.17
C ARG A 118 -5.96 -0.78 -0.89
N LEU A 119 -7.01 -1.20 -1.60
CA LEU A 119 -7.49 -0.47 -2.77
C LEU A 119 -8.13 0.87 -2.37
N ALA A 120 -9.06 0.85 -1.42
CA ALA A 120 -9.85 2.04 -1.02
C ALA A 120 -9.02 3.30 -0.72
N CYS A 121 -7.86 3.13 -0.07
CA CYS A 121 -7.00 4.22 0.38
C CYS A 121 -5.56 4.13 -0.16
N GLY A 122 -5.26 3.22 -1.08
CA GLY A 122 -3.92 3.03 -1.65
C GLY A 122 -2.82 2.74 -0.62
N ASN A 123 -3.14 2.41 0.63
CA ASN A 123 -2.14 2.28 1.67
C ASN A 123 -1.35 0.97 1.52
N PRO A 124 0.00 1.01 1.61
CA PRO A 124 0.79 -0.21 1.57
C PRO A 124 0.48 -1.15 2.71
N MET A 125 0.50 -2.44 2.42
CA MET A 125 0.35 -3.54 3.36
C MET A 125 1.64 -4.35 3.54
N VAL A 126 2.71 -3.93 2.86
CA VAL A 126 4.05 -4.52 2.89
C VAL A 126 5.11 -3.46 3.16
N ALA A 127 6.25 -3.88 3.72
CA ALA A 127 7.38 -3.02 4.00
C ALA A 127 8.12 -2.57 2.73
N GLY A 128 8.97 -1.55 2.87
CA GLY A 128 9.57 -0.82 1.76
C GLY A 128 10.41 -1.63 0.77
N PHE A 129 11.16 -2.64 1.20
CA PHE A 129 11.95 -3.49 0.30
C PHE A 129 11.10 -4.53 -0.46
N TYR A 130 10.05 -4.07 -1.11
CA TYR A 130 9.19 -4.86 -1.95
C TYR A 130 9.40 -4.41 -3.39
N LEU A 131 10.33 -5.07 -4.08
CA LEU A 131 10.31 -5.09 -5.54
C LEU A 131 9.90 -6.51 -5.94
N PRO A 132 8.79 -6.69 -6.69
CA PRO A 132 8.59 -7.95 -7.39
C PRO A 132 9.85 -8.21 -8.21
N LYS A 133 10.30 -9.47 -8.16
CA LYS A 133 11.53 -10.00 -8.76
C LYS A 133 11.97 -9.16 -9.97
N PRO A 134 13.22 -8.66 -10.03
CA PRO A 134 13.66 -7.88 -11.19
C PRO A 134 13.35 -8.68 -12.46
N PRO A 135 12.87 -8.02 -13.54
CA PRO A 135 12.65 -8.70 -14.80
C PRO A 135 13.92 -9.46 -15.12
N THR A 136 13.78 -10.76 -15.36
CA THR A 136 14.89 -11.55 -15.87
C THR A 136 15.17 -11.00 -17.26
N LEU A 137 16.05 -10.00 -17.35
CA LEU A 137 16.61 -9.56 -18.60
C LEU A 137 17.39 -10.77 -19.11
N VAL A 138 16.76 -11.56 -19.97
CA VAL A 138 17.47 -12.53 -20.77
C VAL A 138 18.31 -11.68 -21.71
N SER A 139 19.53 -11.33 -21.28
CA SER A 139 20.51 -10.70 -22.15
C SER A 139 20.88 -11.71 -23.22
N ARG A 140 20.09 -11.75 -24.29
CA ARG A 140 20.49 -12.38 -25.55
C ARG A 140 21.40 -11.39 -26.25
N THR A 141 22.61 -11.24 -25.72
CA THR A 141 23.71 -10.82 -26.55
C THR A 141 24.04 -12.03 -27.43
N PRO A 142 23.90 -11.98 -28.76
CA PRO A 142 24.50 -13.01 -29.58
C PRO A 142 26.00 -12.98 -29.30
N ILE A 143 26.53 -14.11 -28.84
CA ILE A 143 27.96 -14.35 -28.66
C ILE A 143 28.54 -14.31 -30.08
N VAL A 144 28.96 -13.12 -30.52
CA VAL A 144 29.91 -12.99 -31.61
C VAL A 144 31.22 -13.52 -31.06
N GLY A 145 31.73 -14.57 -31.70
CA GLY A 145 32.89 -15.34 -31.25
C GLY A 145 34.07 -14.43 -30.92
N ILE A 146 34.44 -14.42 -29.65
CA ILE A 146 35.77 -13.99 -29.21
C ILE A 146 36.59 -15.27 -29.14
N PRO A 147 37.76 -15.35 -29.81
CA PRO A 147 38.64 -16.50 -29.68
C PRO A 147 39.06 -16.66 -28.22
N MET A 148 38.88 -17.88 -27.70
CA MET A 148 39.42 -18.32 -26.43
C MET A 148 40.95 -18.18 -26.48
N ASP A 149 41.50 -17.24 -25.73
CA ASP A 149 42.83 -17.33 -25.13
C ASP A 149 43.02 -16.12 -24.20
N GLU A 150 42.59 -16.27 -22.95
CA GLU A 150 43.24 -15.62 -21.81
C GLU A 150 42.76 -16.32 -20.53
N GLU A 151 43.63 -17.10 -19.90
CA GLU A 151 43.46 -17.57 -18.54
C GLU A 151 43.45 -16.35 -17.60
N ALA A 152 42.26 -15.80 -17.36
CA ALA A 152 42.07 -14.83 -16.30
C ALA A 152 42.18 -15.56 -14.95
N GLU A 153 43.32 -15.36 -14.31
CA GLU A 153 43.62 -15.76 -12.94
C GLU A 153 42.46 -15.29 -12.02
N LEU A 154 41.74 -16.24 -11.42
CA LEU A 154 40.66 -15.99 -10.48
C LEU A 154 41.26 -15.42 -9.19
N THR A 155 41.32 -14.09 -9.08
CA THR A 155 41.56 -13.44 -7.79
C THR A 155 40.35 -13.68 -6.90
N ILE A 156 40.49 -14.59 -5.94
CA ILE A 156 39.50 -14.87 -4.90
C ILE A 156 39.26 -13.58 -4.13
N ILE A 157 38.10 -12.96 -4.35
CA ILE A 157 37.65 -11.83 -3.55
C ILE A 157 37.20 -12.43 -2.21
N GLU A 158 37.92 -12.09 -1.15
CA GLU A 158 37.64 -12.52 0.21
C GLU A 158 36.20 -12.13 0.60
N THR A 159 35.40 -13.15 0.92
CA THR A 159 34.02 -12.99 1.40
C THR A 159 34.06 -12.24 2.73
N ILE A 160 33.75 -10.95 2.70
CA ILE A 160 33.55 -10.16 3.93
C ILE A 160 32.27 -10.68 4.57
N GLU A 161 32.41 -11.37 5.71
CA GLU A 161 31.27 -11.83 6.49
C GLU A 161 30.42 -10.61 6.95
N PRO A 162 29.08 -10.67 6.83
CA PRO A 162 28.23 -9.61 7.34
C PRO A 162 28.42 -9.52 8.86
N SER A 163 28.83 -8.33 9.31
CA SER A 163 28.97 -8.02 10.73
C SER A 163 27.70 -8.37 11.48
N ALA A 164 27.83 -9.16 12.54
CA ALA A 164 26.75 -9.59 13.42
C ALA A 164 25.86 -8.41 13.84
N TYR A 165 24.56 -8.59 13.69
CA TYR A 165 23.55 -7.67 14.20
C TYR A 165 23.71 -7.52 15.71
N ILE A 166 23.86 -6.28 16.19
CA ILE A 166 23.70 -5.99 17.60
C ILE A 166 22.20 -6.06 17.90
N GLU A 167 21.78 -7.15 18.54
CA GLU A 167 20.51 -7.19 19.26
C GLU A 167 20.55 -6.08 20.31
N THR A 168 19.90 -4.95 20.01
CA THR A 168 19.65 -3.93 21.01
C THR A 168 18.60 -4.49 21.94
N ASP A 169 19.01 -4.77 23.18
CA ASP A 169 18.15 -5.20 24.28
C ASP A 169 16.92 -4.28 24.34
N LEU A 170 15.77 -4.82 23.93
CA LEU A 170 14.48 -4.19 24.14
C LEU A 170 14.20 -4.28 25.63
N ALA A 171 14.59 -3.24 26.37
CA ALA A 171 14.14 -3.03 27.72
C ALA A 171 12.60 -2.99 27.71
N TYR A 172 11.98 -4.09 28.11
CA TYR A 172 10.56 -4.13 28.39
C TYR A 172 10.30 -3.16 29.53
N PHE A 173 9.65 -2.04 29.22
CA PHE A 173 9.07 -1.18 30.23
C PHE A 173 7.97 -1.99 30.92
N VAL A 174 8.26 -2.55 32.10
CA VAL A 174 7.23 -3.09 32.98
C VAL A 174 6.53 -1.88 33.59
N PRO A 175 5.26 -1.62 33.28
CA PRO A 175 4.53 -0.55 33.96
C PRO A 175 4.42 -0.91 35.44
N SER A 176 4.94 -0.04 36.30
CA SER A 176 4.78 -0.13 37.76
C SER A 176 3.29 -0.14 38.12
N GLU A 177 2.89 -1.00 39.06
CA GLU A 177 1.52 -1.10 39.61
C GLU A 177 1.03 0.18 40.30
N GLU A 178 1.89 1.19 40.48
CA GLU A 178 1.57 2.42 41.23
C GLU A 178 0.61 3.38 40.51
N ALA A 179 0.32 3.18 39.21
CA ALA A 179 -0.57 4.05 38.43
C ALA A 179 -2.07 3.67 38.48
N ALA A 180 -2.47 2.66 39.24
CA ALA A 180 -3.85 2.17 39.30
C ALA A 180 -4.70 2.76 40.45
N GLN A 181 -4.33 3.92 41.01
CA GLN A 181 -5.22 4.60 41.96
C GLN A 181 -6.28 5.42 41.20
N PRO A 182 -7.58 5.16 41.43
CA PRO A 182 -8.64 5.99 40.86
C PRO A 182 -8.54 7.41 41.42
N LEU A 183 -8.55 8.40 40.52
CA LEU A 183 -8.74 9.80 40.89
C LEU A 183 -10.15 9.96 41.46
N VAL A 184 -10.27 9.83 42.78
CA VAL A 184 -11.50 10.21 43.48
C VAL A 184 -11.60 11.74 43.42
N PRO A 185 -12.66 12.33 42.85
CA PRO A 185 -12.84 13.76 42.90
C PRO A 185 -13.04 14.18 44.35
N THR A 186 -12.10 14.94 44.92
CA THR A 186 -12.32 15.59 46.20
C THR A 186 -13.34 16.71 45.98
N ALA A 187 -14.56 16.53 46.48
CA ALA A 187 -15.54 17.60 46.52
C ALA A 187 -14.98 18.74 47.39
N GLN A 188 -14.56 19.83 46.76
CA GLN A 188 -14.27 21.07 47.47
C GLN A 188 -15.61 21.70 47.87
N LEU A 189 -15.93 21.68 49.16
CA LEU A 189 -16.96 22.55 49.72
C LEU A 189 -16.41 23.97 49.71
N VAL A 190 -17.01 24.82 48.88
CA VAL A 190 -16.78 26.26 48.88
C VAL A 190 -17.58 26.87 50.04
N PRO A 191 -16.98 27.72 50.89
CA PRO A 191 -17.67 28.36 52.02
C PRO A 191 -18.74 29.36 51.60
#